data_AF-A0A2D1KMM8-F1
#
_entry.id   AF-A0A2D1KMM8-F1
#
_cell.length_a   1.000
_cell.length_b   1.000
_cell.length_c   1.000
_cell.angle_alpha   90.00
_cell.angle_beta   90.00
_cell.angle_gamma   90.00
#
_symmetry.space_group_name_H-M   'P 1'
#
loop_
_entity.id
_entity.type
_entity.pdbx_description
1 polymer ?
#
loop_
_entity_poly.entity_id
_entity_poly.type
_entity_poly.pdbx_seq_one_letter_code
_entity_poly.pdbx_strand_id
1 'polypeptide(L)' 'MNDSQKIFYRYLLKNMEEVNQDLERAIIRMRNKWKAAPPELVHAMRNLSAFEKNQVICELTLPF' A
#
# COMPACT_ATOMS: atom_id res chain seq x y z
N MET A 1 -7.98 5.15 9.84
CA MET A 1 -7.17 3.98 9.44
C MET A 1 -6.67 3.19 10.65
N ASN A 2 -6.82 1.86 10.62
CA ASN A 2 -6.24 0.93 11.60
C ASN A 2 -4.72 0.73 11.37
N ASP A 3 -4.02 0.05 12.29
CA ASP A 3 -2.56 -0.05 12.22
C ASP A 3 -2.05 -0.81 10.99
N SER A 4 -2.72 -1.89 10.58
CA SER A 4 -2.40 -2.60 9.35
C SER A 4 -2.59 -1.71 8.11
N GLN A 5 -3.65 -0.89 8.09
CA GLN A 5 -3.89 0.11 7.04
C GLN A 5 -2.79 1.18 7.01
N LYS A 6 -2.32 1.67 8.16
CA LYS A 6 -1.21 2.64 8.24
C LYS A 6 0.09 2.06 7.69
N ILE A 7 0.40 0.80 8.01
CA ILE A 7 1.58 0.10 7.49
C ILE A 7 1.49 -0.03 5.97
N PHE A 8 0.32 -0.47 5.46
CA PHE A 8 0.07 -0.59 4.02
C PHE A 8 0.20 0.76 3.30
N TYR A 9 -0.39 1.82 3.86
CA TYR A 9 -0.33 3.18 3.34
C TYR A 9 1.09 3.71 3.23
N ARG A 10 1.88 3.61 4.32
CA ARG A 10 3.28 4.07 4.32
C ARG A 10 4.12 3.35 3.26
N TYR A 11 3.89 2.06 3.09
CA TYR A 11 4.61 1.28 2.09
C TYR A 11 4.17 1.63 0.66
N LEU A 12 2.89 1.93 0.45
CA LEU A 12 2.36 2.42 -0.83
C LEU A 12 2.94 3.79 -1.19
N LEU A 13 2.95 4.74 -0.25
CA LEU A 13 3.59 6.05 -0.44
C LEU A 13 5.07 5.93 -0.84
N LYS A 14 5.84 5.09 -0.15
CA LYS A 14 7.26 4.87 -0.49
C LYS A 14 7.43 4.35 -1.93
N ASN A 15 6.55 3.46 -2.38
CA ASN A 15 6.60 2.95 -3.75
C ASN A 15 6.13 4.00 -4.78
N MET A 16 5.19 4.86 -4.42
CA MET A 16 4.74 6.00 -5.25
C MET A 16 5.86 7.01 -5.48
N GLU A 17 6.65 7.33 -4.46
CA GLU A 17 7.83 8.19 -4.59
C GLU A 17 8.84 7.65 -5.61
N GLU A 18 9.02 6.34 -5.67
CA GLU A 18 9.94 5.68 -6.62
C GLU A 18 9.41 5.63 -8.07
N VAL A 19 8.14 5.98 -8.31
CA VAL A 19 7.49 5.90 -9.63
C VAL A 19 6.79 7.21 -10.03
N ASN A 20 7.31 8.36 -9.57
CA ASN A 20 6.77 9.69 -9.89
C ASN A 20 5.30 9.87 -9.50
N GLN A 21 4.91 9.35 -8.33
CA GLN A 21 3.54 9.40 -7.81
C GLN A 21 2.49 8.66 -8.66
N ASP A 22 2.92 7.80 -9.59
CA ASP A 22 2.03 6.92 -10.35
C ASP A 22 1.53 5.77 -9.46
N LEU A 23 0.27 5.86 -9.04
CA LEU A 23 -0.36 4.90 -8.15
C LEU A 23 -0.41 3.49 -8.74
N GLU A 24 -0.72 3.35 -10.04
CA GLU A 24 -0.85 2.05 -10.69
C GLU A 24 0.52 1.36 -10.75
N ARG A 25 1.55 2.10 -11.14
CA ARG A 25 2.93 1.60 -11.13
C ARG A 25 3.41 1.27 -9.72
N ALA A 26 3.00 2.04 -8.71
CA ALA A 26 3.36 1.77 -7.32
C ALA A 26 2.74 0.46 -6.84
N ILE A 27 1.46 0.21 -7.14
CA ILE A 27 0.77 -1.04 -6.81
C ILE A 27 1.43 -2.24 -7.52
N ILE A 28 1.77 -2.10 -8.80
CA ILE A 28 2.47 -3.16 -9.56
C ILE A 28 3.84 -3.43 -8.93
N ARG A 29 4.62 -2.38 -8.63
CA ARG A 29 5.94 -2.48 -7.99
C ARG A 29 5.86 -3.14 -6.62
N MET A 30 4.86 -2.79 -5.81
CA MET A 30 4.58 -3.42 -4.53
C MET A 30 4.28 -4.91 -4.67
N ARG A 31 3.44 -5.30 -5.64
CA ARG A 31 3.16 -6.71 -5.94
C ARG A 31 4.41 -7.48 -6.36
N ASN A 32 5.26 -6.88 -7.18
CA ASN A 32 6.51 -7.52 -7.62
C ASN A 32 7.52 -7.67 -6.47
N LYS A 33 7.62 -6.65 -5.59
CA LYS A 33 8.50 -6.66 -4.41
C LYS A 33 7.90 -7.43 -3.23
N TRP A 34 6.68 -7.95 -3.35
CA TRP A 34 5.96 -8.64 -2.26
C TRP A 34 6.75 -9.78 -1.62
N LYS A 35 7.50 -10.54 -2.42
CA LYS A 35 8.34 -11.65 -1.92
C LYS A 35 9.55 -11.20 -1.08
N ALA A 36 9.98 -9.95 -1.24
CA ALA A 36 11.08 -9.33 -0.51
C ALA A 36 10.60 -8.26 0.47
N ALA A 37 9.29 -8.18 0.72
CA ALA A 37 8.71 -7.19 1.61
C ALA A 37 9.07 -7.47 3.08
N PRO A 38 9.17 -6.43 3.93
CA PRO A 38 9.37 -6.61 5.36
C PRO A 38 8.27 -7.49 5.98
N PRO A 39 8.59 -8.33 6.99
CA PRO A 39 7.61 -9.22 7.63
C PRO A 39 6.37 -8.50 8.16
N GLU A 40 6.54 -7.29 8.69
CA GLU A 40 5.48 -6.43 9.19
C GLU A 40 4.46 -6.07 8.10
N LEU A 41 4.92 -5.75 6.89
CA LEU A 41 4.05 -5.49 5.75
C LEU A 41 3.33 -6.75 5.32
N VAL A 42 4.05 -7.88 5.23
CA VAL A 42 3.45 -9.15 4.83
C VAL A 42 2.33 -9.54 5.81
N HIS A 43 2.56 -9.34 7.10
CA HIS A 43 1.56 -9.56 8.14
C HIS A 43 0.37 -8.60 7.99
N ALA A 44 0.61 -7.30 7.88
CA ALA A 44 -0.43 -6.30 7.70
C ALA A 44 -1.31 -6.59 6.48
N MET A 45 -0.70 -6.90 5.33
CA MET A 45 -1.43 -7.18 4.10
C MET A 45 -2.18 -8.52 4.09
N ARG A 46 -1.78 -9.50 4.93
CA ARG A 46 -2.57 -10.72 5.17
C ARG A 46 -3.81 -10.45 6.03
N ASN A 47 -3.70 -9.49 6.95
CA ASN A 47 -4.80 -9.12 7.84
C ASN A 47 -5.83 -8.18 7.18
N LEU A 48 -5.44 -7.46 6.13
CA LEU A 48 -6.34 -6.57 5.41
C LEU A 48 -7.15 -7.29 4.33
N SER A 49 -8.47 -7.14 4.41
CA SER A 49 -9.40 -7.50 3.34
C SER A 49 -9.18 -6.65 2.08
N ALA A 50 -9.74 -7.09 0.95
CA ALA A 50 -9.71 -6.31 -0.29
C ALA A 50 -10.40 -4.94 -0.11
N PHE A 51 -11.49 -4.91 0.66
CA PHE A 51 -12.20 -3.67 0.98
C PHE A 51 -11.32 -2.69 1.76
N GLU A 52 -10.63 -3.15 2.80
CA GLU A 52 -9.76 -2.27 3.60
C GLU A 52 -8.54 -1.78 2.82
N LYS A 53 -8.01 -2.58 1.89
CA LYS A 53 -6.95 -2.14 0.97
C LYS A 53 -7.45 -1.04 0.03
N ASN A 54 -8.67 -1.20 -0.49
CA ASN A 54 -9.31 -0.18 -1.31
C ASN A 54 -9.60 1.09 -0.52
N GLN A 55 -9.99 1.01 0.76
CA GLN A 55 -10.11 2.20 1.60
C GLN A 55 -8.80 2.99 1.65
N VAL A 56 -7.67 2.33 1.86
CA VAL A 56 -6.36 3.01 1.88
C VAL A 56 -6.01 3.65 0.52
N ILE A 57 -6.34 2.98 -0.58
CA ILE A 57 -6.16 3.55 -1.92
C ILE A 57 -7.06 4.78 -2.11
N CYS A 58 -8.32 4.70 -1.69
CA CYS A 58 -9.25 5.83 -1.76
C CYS A 58 -8.72 7.03 -0.97
N GLU A 59 -8.21 6.83 0.25
CA GLU A 59 -7.60 7.88 1.09
C GLU A 59 -6.42 8.58 0.41
N LEU A 60 -5.69 7.91 -0.50
CA LEU A 60 -4.60 8.52 -1.28
C LEU A 60 -5.10 9.31 -2.50
N THR A 61 -6.25 8.92 -3.04
CA THR A 61 -6.81 9.48 -4.28
C THR A 61 -7.86 10.56 -4.05
N LEU A 62 -8.37 10.69 -2.82
CA LEU A 62 -9.35 11.71 -2.49
C LEU A 62 -8.66 13.09 -2.62
N PRO A 63 -9.16 13.99 -3.50
CA PRO A 63 -8.78 15.38 -3.44
C PRO A 63 -9.25 15.91 -2.08
N PHE A 64 -8.36 16.59 -1.36
CA PHE A 64 -8.64 17.20 -0.05
C PHE A 64 -10.01 17.88 0.03
#